data_AF-A0A959VQ46-F1
#
_entry.id   AF-A0A959VQ46-F1
#
_cell.length_a   1.000
_cell.length_b   1.000
_cell.length_c   1.000
_cell.angle_alpha   90.00
_cell.angle_beta   90.00
_cell.angle_gamma   90.00
#
_symmetry.space_group_name_H-M   'P 1'
#
loop_
_entity.id
_entity.type
_entity.pdbx_description
1 polymer ?
#
loop_
_entity_poly.entity_id
_entity_poly.type
_entity_poly.pdbx_seq_one_letter_code
_entity_poly.pdbx_strand_id
1 'polypeptide(L)'
;MDRFARASYYVGRLQQPKTQLEALAAMFSVIRNAAQPFRSPDPGKPDASQTIWQTVSDLTNRRYVFESTTRPNVVWVDLKD
;
A
#
# COMPACT_ATOMS: atom_id res chain seq x y z
N MET A 1 -14.78 -7.88 -6.04
CA MET A 1 -14.71 -7.08 -7.28
C MET A 1 -14.21 -5.65 -7.02
N ASP A 2 -14.65 -5.00 -5.95
CA ASP A 2 -14.36 -3.58 -5.67
C ASP A 2 -12.87 -3.17 -5.54
N ARG A 3 -12.05 -3.93 -4.79
CA ARG A 3 -10.62 -3.60 -4.54
C ARG A 3 -9.78 -3.54 -5.83
N PHE A 4 -9.97 -4.52 -6.70
CA PHE A 4 -9.22 -4.65 -7.96
C PHE A 4 -9.57 -3.51 -8.92
N ALA A 5 -10.86 -3.21 -9.08
CA ALA A 5 -11.32 -2.14 -9.96
C ALA A 5 -10.78 -0.77 -9.53
N ARG A 6 -10.85 -0.44 -8.23
CA ARG A 6 -10.32 0.82 -7.70
C ARG A 6 -8.81 0.94 -7.88
N ALA A 7 -8.05 -0.09 -7.50
CA ALA A 7 -6.60 -0.08 -7.66
C ALA A 7 -6.18 0.10 -9.13
N SER A 8 -6.79 -0.67 -10.04
CA SER A 8 -6.54 -0.58 -11.49
C SER A 8 -6.91 0.80 -12.06
N TYR A 9 -8.01 1.38 -11.60
CA TYR A 9 -8.44 2.71 -12.02
C TYR A 9 -7.46 3.82 -11.61
N TYR A 10 -7.00 3.81 -10.35
CA TYR A 10 -6.14 4.86 -9.82
C TYR A 10 -4.68 4.72 -10.24
N VAL A 11 -4.13 3.51 -10.35
CA VAL A 11 -2.73 3.33 -10.78
C VAL A 11 -2.48 3.90 -12.18
N GLY A 12 -3.46 3.80 -13.09
CA GLY A 12 -3.38 4.39 -14.43
C GLY A 12 -3.56 5.91 -14.49
N ARG A 13 -3.80 6.57 -13.34
CA ARG A 13 -4.08 8.02 -13.24
C ARG A 13 -3.09 8.76 -12.34
N LEU A 14 -2.10 8.06 -11.78
CA LEU A 14 -1.06 8.70 -11.02
C LEU A 14 -0.24 9.62 -11.93
N GLN A 15 0.14 10.78 -11.41
CA GLN A 15 1.16 11.59 -12.07
C GLN A 15 2.49 10.83 -12.05
N GLN A 16 3.28 10.99 -13.12
CA GLN A 16 4.61 10.40 -13.15
C GLN A 16 5.49 11.04 -12.06
N PRO A 17 6.02 10.26 -11.11
CA PRO A 17 6.80 10.79 -10.00
C PRO A 17 8.15 11.30 -10.48
N LYS A 18 8.63 12.40 -9.90
CA LYS A 18 9.94 13.00 -10.18
C LYS A 18 11.00 12.59 -9.18
N THR A 19 10.58 12.11 -8.01
CA THR A 19 11.46 11.66 -6.93
C THR A 19 11.08 10.28 -6.43
N GLN A 20 12.04 9.59 -5.79
CA GLN A 20 11.77 8.32 -5.12
C GLN A 20 10.65 8.47 -4.07
N LEU A 21 10.68 9.55 -3.27
CA LEU A 21 9.68 9.79 -2.25
C LEU A 21 8.27 9.94 -2.84
N GLU A 22 8.14 10.69 -3.95
CA GLU A 22 6.87 10.82 -4.68
C GLU A 22 6.39 9.47 -5.22
N ALA A 23 7.28 8.65 -5.78
CA ALA A 23 6.92 7.32 -6.30
C ALA A 23 6.37 6.41 -5.19
N LEU A 24 7.06 6.37 -4.05
CA LEU A 24 6.63 5.61 -2.88
C LEU A 24 5.27 6.12 -2.35
N ALA A 25 5.13 7.43 -2.19
CA ALA A 25 3.89 8.05 -1.71
C ALA A 25 2.71 7.79 -2.65
N ALA A 26 2.92 7.87 -3.97
CA ALA A 26 1.91 7.60 -4.98
C ALA A 26 1.42 6.15 -4.88
N MET A 27 2.32 5.17 -4.76
CA MET A 27 1.95 3.76 -4.59
C MET A 27 1.20 3.53 -3.27
N PHE A 28 1.68 4.07 -2.15
CA PHE A 28 0.98 3.96 -0.87
C PHE A 28 -0.43 4.57 -0.92
N SER A 29 -0.64 5.65 -1.68
CA SER A 29 -1.98 6.25 -1.84
C SER A 29 -2.99 5.26 -2.46
N VAL A 30 -2.57 4.52 -3.50
CA VAL A 30 -3.41 3.50 -4.16
C VAL A 30 -3.62 2.29 -3.24
N ILE A 31 -2.57 1.82 -2.57
CA ILE A 31 -2.67 0.68 -1.64
C ILE A 31 -3.61 1.01 -0.48
N ARG A 32 -3.52 2.22 0.10
CA ARG A 32 -4.43 2.69 1.17
C ARG A 32 -5.87 2.82 0.69
N ASN A 33 -6.11 3.20 -0.57
CA ASN A 33 -7.45 3.22 -1.13
C ASN A 33 -8.08 1.81 -1.23
N ALA A 34 -7.27 0.81 -1.55
CA ALA A 34 -7.70 -0.59 -1.66
C ALA A 34 -7.70 -1.35 -0.31
N ALA A 35 -7.08 -0.78 0.73
CA ALA A 35 -6.96 -1.38 2.05
C ALA A 35 -8.32 -1.52 2.76
N GLN A 36 -8.42 -2.52 3.63
CA GLN A 36 -9.58 -2.70 4.50
C GLN A 36 -9.29 -2.10 5.88
N PRO A 37 -10.22 -1.31 6.46
CA PRO A 37 -10.04 -0.74 7.78
C PRO A 37 -10.06 -1.81 8.87
N PHE A 38 -9.59 -1.46 10.06
CA PHE A 38 -9.84 -2.25 11.26
C PHE A 38 -11.34 -2.28 11.54
N ARG A 39 -11.94 -3.47 11.47
CA ARG A 39 -13.36 -3.65 11.74
C ARG A 39 -13.61 -5.02 12.35
N SER A 40 -14.63 -5.11 13.20
CA SER A 40 -15.18 -6.39 13.61
C SER A 40 -15.77 -7.09 12.38
N PRO A 41 -15.56 -8.41 12.20
CA PRO A 41 -16.20 -9.17 11.13
C PRO A 41 -17.72 -9.06 11.24
N ASP A 42 -18.40 -8.84 10.12
CA ASP A 42 -19.86 -8.85 10.11
C ASP A 42 -20.36 -10.26 10.43
N PRO A 43 -21.48 -10.42 11.16
CA PRO A 43 -22.10 -11.71 11.37
C PRO A 43 -22.33 -12.43 10.03
N GLY A 44 -21.79 -13.65 9.89
CA GLY A 44 -21.88 -14.44 8.65
C GLY A 44 -20.86 -14.11 7.56
N LYS A 45 -19.91 -13.19 7.81
CA LYS A 45 -18.77 -12.91 6.89
C LYS A 45 -17.43 -13.02 7.63
N PRO A 46 -17.01 -14.24 8.04
CA PRO A 46 -15.79 -14.45 8.81
C PRO A 46 -14.51 -14.07 8.04
N ASP A 47 -14.53 -14.12 6.71
CA ASP A 47 -13.35 -13.87 5.86
C ASP A 47 -13.07 -12.39 5.59
N ALA A 48 -13.75 -11.49 6.29
CA ALA A 48 -13.50 -10.06 6.22
C ALA A 48 -12.17 -9.70 6.90
N SER A 49 -11.06 -9.94 6.20
CA SER A 49 -9.72 -9.64 6.68
C SER A 49 -9.38 -8.15 6.62
N GLN A 50 -8.73 -7.66 7.67
CA GLN A 50 -8.22 -6.29 7.79
C GLN A 50 -6.79 -6.17 7.22
N THR A 51 -6.41 -4.96 6.79
CA THR A 51 -5.03 -4.70 6.38
C THR A 51 -4.15 -4.52 7.63
N ILE A 52 -3.16 -5.40 7.79
CA ILE A 52 -2.24 -5.43 8.95
C ILE A 52 -0.86 -4.81 8.65
N TRP A 53 -0.51 -4.70 7.37
CA TRP A 53 0.65 -3.97 6.87
C TRP A 53 0.52 -3.71 5.37
N GLN A 54 1.37 -2.83 4.86
CA GLN A 54 1.49 -2.47 3.46
C GLN A 54 2.97 -2.42 3.08
N THR A 55 3.29 -2.77 1.84
CA THR A 55 4.68 -2.75 1.35
C THR A 55 4.76 -2.16 -0.05
N VAL A 56 5.88 -1.48 -0.33
CA VAL A 56 6.23 -0.97 -1.66
C VAL A 56 7.70 -1.33 -1.92
N SER A 57 7.96 -1.96 -3.06
CA SER A 57 9.31 -2.27 -3.51
C SER A 57 9.73 -1.29 -4.62
N ASP A 58 10.73 -0.47 -4.35
CA ASP A 58 11.39 0.34 -5.37
C ASP A 58 12.46 -0.52 -6.05
N LEU A 59 12.13 -1.01 -7.25
CA LEU A 59 13.02 -1.87 -8.04
C LEU A 59 14.17 -1.10 -8.69
N THR A 60 14.00 0.21 -8.93
CA THR A 60 15.03 1.08 -9.50
C THR A 60 16.16 1.29 -8.49
N ASN A 61 15.79 1.53 -7.22
CA ASN A 61 16.75 1.79 -6.15
C ASN A 61 17.01 0.60 -5.23
N ARG A 62 16.44 -0.57 -5.51
CA ARG A 62 16.55 -1.78 -4.68
C ARG A 62 16.27 -1.46 -3.20
N ARG A 63 15.10 -0.86 -2.94
CA ARG A 63 14.65 -0.52 -1.57
C ARG A 63 13.31 -1.19 -1.29
N TYR A 64 13.19 -1.82 -0.12
CA TYR A 64 11.95 -2.41 0.35
C TYR A 64 11.36 -1.58 1.48
N VAL A 65 10.15 -1.07 1.29
CA VAL A 65 9.48 -0.16 2.22
C VAL A 65 8.30 -0.87 2.88
N PHE A 66 8.21 -0.75 4.20
CA PHE A 66 7.21 -1.40 5.04
C PHE A 66 6.48 -0.37 5.89
N GLU A 67 5.14 -0.45 5.88
CA GLU A 67 4.26 0.29 6.77
C GLU A 67 3.40 -0.69 7.56
N SER A 68 3.37 -0.54 8.88
CA SER A 68 2.44 -1.27 9.74
C SER A 68 1.21 -0.42 9.97
N THR A 69 0.02 -0.99 9.89
CA THR A 69 -1.20 -0.22 10.17
C THR A 69 -1.38 0.13 11.65
N THR A 70 -0.56 -0.43 12.54
CA THR A 70 -0.56 -0.13 14.00
C THR A 70 0.59 0.77 14.43
N ARG A 71 1.47 1.17 13.51
CA ARG A 71 2.60 2.08 13.77
C ARG A 71 2.61 3.20 12.73
N PRO A 72 2.62 4.48 13.15
CA PRO A 72 2.52 5.60 12.20
C PRO A 72 3.78 5.80 11.34
N ASN A 73 4.91 5.19 11.75
CA ASN A 73 6.18 5.32 11.05
C ASN A 73 6.29 4.32 9.91
N VAL A 74 6.81 4.79 8.77
CA VAL A 74 7.24 3.97 7.65
C VAL A 74 8.73 3.66 7.82
N VAL A 75 9.11 2.40 7.68
CA VAL A 75 10.50 1.95 7.72
C VAL A 75 10.89 1.33 6.38
N TRP A 76 12.18 1.30 6.08
CA TRP A 76 12.68 0.67 4.86
C TRP A 76 14.04 0.02 5.09
N VAL A 77 14.39 -0.88 4.18
CA VAL A 77 15.73 -1.45 4.07
C VAL A 77 16.25 -1.19 2.65
N ASP A 78 17.52 -0.81 2.57
CA ASP A 78 18.25 -0.74 1.30
C ASP A 78 18.84 -2.13 0.99
N LEU A 79 18.56 -2.64 -0.20
CA LEU A 79 18.99 -3.95 -0.71
C LEU A 79 20.14 -3.81 -1.73
N LYS A 80 20.70 -2.60 -1.87
CA LYS A 80 21.86 -2.32 -2.73
C LYS A 80 23.17 -2.77 -2.10
N ASP A 81 23.15 -3.02 -0.79
CA ASP A 81 24.29 -3.34 0.05
C ASP A 81 24.54 -4.85 0.13
#